data_AF-A0A0L0ELI9-F1
#
_entry.id   AF-A0A0L0ELI9-F1
#
_cell.length_a   1.000
_cell.length_b   1.000
_cell.length_c   1.000
_cell.angle_alpha   90.00
_cell.angle_beta   90.00
_cell.angle_gamma   90.00
#
_symmetry.space_group_name_H-M   'P 1'
#
loop_
_entity.id
_entity.type
_entity.pdbx_description
1 polymer ?
#
loop_
_entity_poly.entity_id
_entity_poly.type
_entity_poly.pdbx_seq_one_letter_code
_entity_poly.pdbx_strand_id
1 'polypeptide(L)'
;MKDIFGKLSTILQNCQSLFNTLSTFTLNHGDFHPGNLIATPRQQLVPIDWERAHFGDPAFDLALINWHGQDPIVNPALQARAIALYTQCPAEQVALQKRVICWSLVRLFNDYLYLTSNGLKVDKLAHFEETTAMLLNAAG
;
A
#
# COMPACT_ATOMS: atom_id res chain seq x y z
N MET A 1 -12.24 -1.69 17.29
CA MET A 1 -10.96 -1.00 17.54
C MET A 1 -9.87 -1.89 18.14
N LYS A 2 -9.98 -2.36 19.41
CA LYS A 2 -8.95 -3.21 20.04
C LYS A 2 -8.64 -4.49 19.25
N ASP A 3 -9.67 -5.08 18.63
CA ASP A 3 -9.53 -6.31 17.84
C ASP A 3 -8.79 -6.09 16.50
N ILE A 4 -9.10 -5.00 15.77
CA ILE A 4 -8.43 -4.65 14.50
C ILE A 4 -6.95 -4.32 14.74
N PHE A 5 -6.65 -3.51 15.76
CA PHE A 5 -5.27 -3.18 16.10
C PHE A 5 -4.47 -4.42 16.51
N GLY A 6 -5.06 -5.31 17.33
CA GLY A 6 -4.43 -6.56 17.72
C GLY A 6 -4.11 -7.46 16.52
N LYS A 7 -5.08 -7.64 15.61
CA LYS A 7 -4.90 -8.42 14.38
C LYS A 7 -3.82 -7.82 13.47
N LEU A 8 -3.88 -6.51 13.23
CA LEU A 8 -2.89 -5.80 12.42
C LEU A 8 -1.49 -5.91 13.02
N SER A 9 -1.34 -5.68 14.33
CA SER A 9 -0.07 -5.79 15.04
C SER A 9 0.52 -7.18 14.89
N THR A 10 -0.27 -8.24 15.09
CA THR A 10 0.18 -9.63 14.95
C THR A 10 0.70 -9.91 13.54
N ILE A 11 -0.02 -9.47 12.50
CA ILE A 11 0.39 -9.70 11.11
C ILE A 11 1.68 -8.94 10.78
N LEU A 12 1.76 -7.66 11.12
CA LEU A 12 2.96 -6.86 10.86
C LEU A 12 4.18 -7.43 11.60
N GLN A 13 4.01 -7.93 12.84
CA GLN A 13 5.06 -8.62 13.58
C GLN A 13 5.49 -9.92 12.89
N ASN A 14 4.55 -10.74 12.42
CA ASN A 14 4.85 -11.98 11.69
C ASN A 14 5.58 -11.71 10.38
N CYS A 15 5.30 -10.57 9.74
CA CYS A 15 5.96 -10.14 8.51
C CYS A 15 7.26 -9.36 8.74
N GLN A 16 7.64 -9.04 9.98
CA GLN A 16 8.82 -8.22 10.30
C GLN A 16 10.12 -8.76 9.69
N SER A 17 10.27 -10.08 9.61
CA SER A 17 11.44 -10.73 9.01
C SER A 17 11.63 -10.38 7.53
N LEU A 18 10.57 -10.03 6.80
CA LEU A 18 10.62 -9.58 5.40
C LEU A 18 11.29 -8.20 5.25
N PHE A 19 11.28 -7.39 6.31
CA PHE A 19 11.86 -6.06 6.36
C PHE A 19 13.26 -6.07 6.98
N ASN A 20 13.52 -6.98 7.93
CA ASN A 20 14.84 -7.11 8.55
C ASN A 20 15.93 -7.54 7.57
N THR A 21 15.56 -8.16 6.45
CA THR A 21 16.48 -8.63 5.40
C THR A 21 16.61 -7.63 4.25
N LEU A 22 15.95 -6.46 4.35
CA LEU A 22 15.99 -5.45 3.30
C LEU A 22 17.39 -4.82 3.24
N SER A 23 18.08 -5.04 2.12
CA SER A 23 19.44 -4.49 1.88
C SER A 23 19.43 -3.35 0.87
N THR A 24 18.30 -3.10 0.20
CA THR A 24 18.16 -2.10 -0.85
C THR A 24 17.03 -1.14 -0.51
N PHE A 25 17.36 0.15 -0.53
CA PHE A 25 16.40 1.24 -0.37
C PHE A 25 16.37 2.05 -1.66
N THR A 26 15.17 2.47 -2.09
CA THR A 26 14.95 3.24 -3.31
C THR A 26 14.35 4.59 -3.00
N LEU A 27 14.54 5.56 -3.90
CA LEU A 27 13.78 6.81 -3.85
C LEU A 27 12.32 6.47 -4.18
N ASN A 28 11.46 6.62 -3.19
CA ASN A 28 10.02 6.54 -3.32
C ASN A 28 9.45 7.94 -3.52
N HIS A 29 8.39 8.04 -4.31
CA HIS A 29 7.57 9.24 -4.45
C HIS A 29 6.90 9.62 -3.12
N GLY A 30 6.47 8.62 -2.34
CA GLY A 30 5.86 8.85 -1.04
C GLY A 30 4.35 9.12 -1.06
N ASP A 31 3.79 9.33 -2.25
CA ASP A 31 2.35 9.52 -2.48
C ASP A 31 1.92 9.09 -3.89
N PHE A 32 2.41 7.91 -4.31
CA PHE A 32 2.27 7.41 -5.68
C PHE A 32 0.89 6.81 -5.95
N HIS A 33 -0.13 7.63 -6.07
CA HIS A 33 -1.49 7.23 -6.41
C HIS A 33 -1.96 7.86 -7.73
N PRO A 34 -3.01 7.33 -8.42
CA PRO A 34 -3.44 7.83 -9.73
C PRO A 34 -3.80 9.32 -9.77
N GLY A 35 -4.25 9.91 -8.66
CA GLY A 35 -4.48 11.36 -8.56
C GLY A 35 -3.22 12.22 -8.77
N ASN A 36 -2.03 11.66 -8.55
CA ASN A 36 -0.72 12.31 -8.72
C ASN A 36 -0.03 11.90 -10.03
N LEU A 37 -0.76 11.31 -10.98
CA LEU A 37 -0.25 10.90 -12.29
C LEU A 37 -0.93 11.68 -13.40
N ILE A 38 -0.14 12.39 -14.20
CA ILE A 38 -0.63 13.05 -15.42
C ILE A 38 -0.44 12.11 -16.61
N ALA A 39 -1.53 11.77 -17.28
CA ALA A 39 -1.48 11.08 -18.57
C ALA A 39 -1.16 12.07 -19.69
N THR A 40 -0.08 11.80 -20.43
CA THR A 40 0.29 12.60 -21.60
C THR A 40 -0.44 12.12 -22.87
N PRO A 41 -0.53 12.93 -23.94
CA PRO A 41 -1.08 12.49 -25.22
C PRO A 41 -0.36 11.27 -25.84
N ARG A 42 0.86 10.96 -25.39
CA ARG A 42 1.65 9.79 -25.81
C ARG A 42 1.43 8.56 -24.93
N GLN A 43 0.38 8.55 -24.10
CA GLN A 43 0.07 7.45 -23.17
C GLN A 43 1.19 7.17 -22.16
N GLN A 44 1.96 8.19 -21.79
CA GLN A 44 2.94 8.12 -20.69
C GLN A 44 2.33 8.69 -19.41
N LEU A 45 2.63 8.09 -18.26
CA LEU A 45 2.26 8.60 -16.95
C LEU A 45 3.43 9.39 -16.36
N VAL A 46 3.20 10.64 -16.00
CA VAL A 46 4.20 11.51 -15.37
C VAL A 46 3.78 11.77 -13.91
N PRO A 47 4.60 11.37 -12.92
CA PRO A 47 4.32 11.66 -11.52
C PRO A 47 4.58 13.12 -11.18
N ILE A 48 3.67 13.70 -10.38
CA ILE A 48 3.75 15.04 -9.83
C ILE A 48 3.61 14.98 -8.30
N ASP A 49 3.89 16.10 -7.62
CA ASP A 49 3.71 16.20 -6.16
C ASP A 49 4.71 15.37 -5.33
N TRP A 50 6.00 15.64 -5.56
CA TRP A 50 7.12 14.93 -4.94
C TRP A 50 7.46 15.39 -3.50
N GLU A 51 6.59 16.17 -2.84
CA GLU A 51 6.90 16.75 -1.52
C GLU A 51 7.08 15.70 -0.41
N ARG A 52 6.55 14.49 -0.61
CA ARG A 52 6.65 13.35 0.31
C ARG A 52 7.75 12.35 -0.06
N ALA A 53 8.58 12.67 -1.05
CA ALA A 53 9.60 11.76 -1.54
C ALA A 53 10.63 11.43 -0.45
N HIS A 54 11.01 10.17 -0.37
CA HIS A 54 11.94 9.67 0.64
C HIS A 54 12.64 8.39 0.18
N PHE A 55 13.77 8.05 0.79
CA PHE A 55 14.40 6.74 0.58
C PHE A 55 13.75 5.71 1.50
N GLY A 56 13.32 4.58 0.94
CA GLY A 56 12.56 3.57 1.68
C GLY A 56 12.50 2.22 0.98
N ASP A 57 11.62 1.34 1.49
CA ASP A 57 11.34 0.05 0.87
C ASP A 57 10.69 0.25 -0.51
N PRO A 58 11.19 -0.39 -1.58
CA PRO A 58 10.60 -0.30 -2.92
C PRO A 58 9.15 -0.79 -3.01
N ALA A 59 8.67 -1.57 -2.04
CA ALA A 59 7.26 -1.97 -1.97
C ALA A 59 6.31 -0.81 -1.64
N PHE A 60 6.81 0.31 -1.11
CA PHE A 60 5.99 1.39 -0.59
C PHE A 60 5.10 2.02 -1.67
N ASP A 61 5.68 2.53 -2.77
CA ASP A 61 4.90 3.18 -3.84
C ASP A 61 3.98 2.17 -4.57
N LEU A 62 4.39 0.89 -4.65
CA LEU A 62 3.57 -0.17 -5.23
C LEU A 62 2.31 -0.46 -4.40
N ALA A 63 2.34 -0.21 -3.09
CA ALA A 63 1.14 -0.27 -2.25
C ALA A 63 0.19 0.92 -2.53
N LEU A 64 0.74 2.10 -2.77
CA LEU A 64 -0.03 3.34 -2.96
C LEU A 64 -0.75 3.44 -4.31
N ILE A 65 -0.34 2.67 -5.31
CA ILE A 65 -1.00 2.68 -6.64
C ILE A 65 -2.50 2.31 -6.59
N ASN A 66 -2.92 1.60 -5.54
CA ASN A 66 -4.31 1.20 -5.32
C ASN A 66 -5.11 2.23 -4.50
N TRP A 67 -4.59 3.43 -4.28
CA TRP A 67 -5.30 4.48 -3.56
C TRP A 67 -5.93 5.51 -4.49
N HIS A 68 -7.12 6.03 -4.18
CA HIS A 68 -7.63 7.21 -4.87
C HIS A 68 -8.50 8.05 -3.94
N GLY A 69 -8.02 9.24 -3.59
CA GLY A 69 -8.70 10.07 -2.60
C GLY A 69 -8.71 9.39 -1.23
N GLN A 70 -9.89 9.20 -0.64
CA GLN A 70 -10.05 8.58 0.68
C GLN A 70 -10.48 7.11 0.64
N ASP A 71 -10.58 6.52 -0.55
CA ASP A 71 -11.07 5.15 -0.71
C ASP A 71 -10.05 4.30 -1.48
N PRO A 72 -9.73 3.08 -1.03
CA PRO A 72 -8.84 2.19 -1.74
C PRO A 72 -9.55 1.59 -2.97
N ILE A 73 -8.97 1.74 -4.16
CA ILE A 73 -9.40 1.05 -5.38
C ILE A 73 -8.66 -0.29 -5.48
N VAL A 74 -8.72 -1.14 -4.46
CA VAL A 74 -7.92 -2.37 -4.41
C VAL A 74 -8.08 -3.17 -5.71
N ASN A 75 -7.05 -3.14 -6.56
CA ASN A 75 -6.99 -3.83 -7.83
C ASN A 75 -5.80 -4.79 -7.81
N PRO A 76 -6.01 -6.06 -7.42
CA PRO A 76 -4.94 -7.04 -7.32
C PRO A 76 -4.20 -7.27 -8.65
N ALA A 77 -4.90 -7.15 -9.77
CA ALA A 77 -4.30 -7.32 -11.10
C ALA A 77 -3.32 -6.18 -11.44
N LEU A 78 -3.66 -4.94 -11.05
CA LEU A 78 -2.77 -3.79 -11.23
C LEU A 78 -1.50 -3.93 -10.37
N GLN A 79 -1.63 -4.30 -9.09
CA GLN A 79 -0.49 -4.55 -8.22
C GLN A 79 0.40 -5.69 -8.72
N ALA A 80 -0.20 -6.83 -9.12
CA ALA A 80 0.55 -7.95 -9.67
C ALA A 80 1.33 -7.55 -10.94
N ARG A 81 0.70 -6.77 -11.82
CA ARG A 81 1.38 -6.24 -13.02
C ARG A 81 2.50 -5.27 -12.66
N ALA A 82 2.30 -4.38 -11.69
CA ALA A 82 3.33 -3.43 -11.25
C ALA A 82 4.54 -4.15 -10.63
N ILE A 83 4.31 -5.18 -9.80
CA ILE A 83 5.35 -6.05 -9.24
C ILE A 83 6.13 -6.77 -10.35
N ALA A 84 5.43 -7.34 -11.33
CA ALA A 84 6.06 -8.05 -12.45
C ALA A 84 6.90 -7.13 -13.36
N LEU A 85 6.59 -5.83 -13.41
CA LEU A 85 7.42 -4.83 -14.09
C LEU A 85 8.66 -4.45 -13.28
N TYR A 86 8.61 -4.58 -11.95
CA TYR A 86 9.70 -4.19 -11.05
C TYR A 86 10.84 -5.20 -11.02
N THR A 87 10.53 -6.50 -11.10
CA THR A 87 11.53 -7.58 -11.14
C THR A 87 11.00 -8.79 -11.89
N GLN A 88 11.89 -9.48 -12.63
CA GLN A 88 11.60 -10.75 -13.29
C GLN A 88 11.96 -11.96 -12.42
N CYS A 89 12.59 -11.75 -11.25
CA CYS A 89 12.98 -12.82 -10.34
C CYS A 89 11.76 -13.30 -9.52
N PRO A 90 11.31 -14.57 -9.63
CA PRO A 90 10.10 -15.03 -8.94
C PRO A 90 10.18 -14.92 -7.42
N ALA A 91 11.34 -15.20 -6.82
CA ALA A 91 11.52 -15.12 -5.37
C ALA A 91 11.39 -13.67 -4.87
N GLU A 92 11.92 -12.71 -5.63
CA GLU A 92 11.78 -11.29 -5.31
C GLU A 92 10.35 -10.81 -5.49
N GLN A 93 9.63 -11.27 -6.53
CA GLN A 93 8.21 -10.94 -6.72
C GLN A 93 7.37 -11.39 -5.52
N VAL A 94 7.57 -12.62 -5.04
CA VAL A 94 6.86 -13.14 -3.86
C VAL A 94 7.16 -12.31 -2.61
N ALA A 95 8.42 -11.96 -2.38
CA ALA A 95 8.80 -11.13 -1.24
C ALA A 95 8.20 -9.71 -1.35
N LEU A 96 8.26 -9.11 -2.54
CA LEU A 96 7.72 -7.79 -2.82
C LEU A 96 6.20 -7.76 -2.63
N GLN A 97 5.49 -8.77 -3.12
CA GLN A 97 4.05 -8.90 -2.95
C GLN A 97 3.64 -8.93 -1.47
N LYS A 98 4.35 -9.69 -0.63
CA LYS A 98 4.08 -9.73 0.81
C LYS A 98 4.33 -8.37 1.49
N ARG A 99 5.39 -7.66 1.10
CA ARG A 99 5.66 -6.31 1.63
C ARG A 99 4.65 -5.28 1.13
N VAL A 100 4.18 -5.37 -0.12
CA VAL A 100 3.10 -4.52 -0.66
C VAL A 100 1.81 -4.69 0.16
N ILE A 101 1.46 -5.91 0.54
CA ILE A 101 0.31 -6.18 1.42
C ILE A 101 0.52 -5.50 2.79
N CYS A 102 1.71 -5.64 3.39
CA CYS A 102 2.02 -5.00 4.67
C CYS A 102 1.90 -3.47 4.60
N TRP A 103 2.47 -2.83 3.58
CA TRP A 103 2.34 -1.39 3.38
C TRP A 103 0.90 -0.95 3.09
N SER A 104 0.13 -1.76 2.35
CA SER A 104 -1.29 -1.50 2.12
C SER A 104 -2.08 -1.52 3.43
N LEU A 105 -1.80 -2.47 4.32
CA LEU A 105 -2.41 -2.55 5.65
C LEU A 105 -2.03 -1.36 6.54
N VAL A 106 -0.76 -0.93 6.52
CA VAL A 106 -0.29 0.25 7.25
C VAL A 106 -0.96 1.52 6.73
N ARG A 107 -1.05 1.68 5.39
CA ARG A 107 -1.73 2.83 4.77
C ARG A 107 -3.22 2.86 5.11
N LEU A 108 -3.90 1.72 5.01
CA LEU A 108 -5.28 1.57 5.45
C LEU A 108 -5.43 2.07 6.88
N PHE A 109 -4.60 1.57 7.80
CA PHE A 109 -4.70 1.94 9.22
C PHE A 109 -4.42 3.43 9.46
N ASN A 110 -3.48 4.02 8.74
CA ASN A 110 -3.25 5.46 8.79
C ASN A 110 -4.50 6.26 8.37
N ASP A 111 -5.16 5.84 7.29
CA ASP A 111 -6.37 6.49 6.80
C ASP A 111 -7.53 6.32 7.80
N TYR A 112 -7.66 5.15 8.43
CA TYR A 112 -8.60 4.94 9.53
C TYR A 112 -8.37 5.93 10.69
N LEU A 113 -7.12 6.10 11.13
CA LEU A 113 -6.79 7.06 12.19
C LEU A 113 -7.10 8.49 11.76
N TYR A 114 -6.83 8.84 10.52
CA TYR A 114 -7.14 10.15 9.97
C TYR A 114 -8.66 10.41 9.93
N LEU A 115 -9.45 9.48 9.39
CA LEU A 115 -10.91 9.62 9.29
C LEU A 115 -11.57 9.73 10.67
N THR A 116 -11.14 8.90 11.62
CA THR A 116 -11.69 8.85 12.97
C THR A 116 -11.30 10.08 13.80
N SER A 117 -10.06 10.56 13.69
CA SER A 117 -9.62 11.79 14.37
C SER A 117 -10.29 13.06 13.84
N ASN A 118 -10.71 13.08 12.57
CA ASN A 118 -11.40 14.22 11.94
C ASN A 118 -12.94 14.11 11.96
N GLY A 119 -13.52 13.09 12.61
CA GLY A 119 -14.98 12.94 12.74
C GLY A 119 -15.73 12.67 11.44
N LEU A 120 -15.06 12.14 10.41
CA LEU A 120 -15.65 11.82 9.11
C LEU A 120 -16.46 10.49 9.21
N LYS A 121 -17.69 10.47 8.65
CA LYS A 121 -18.76 9.49 8.98
C LYS A 121 -18.57 8.04 8.45
N VAL A 122 -19.27 7.15 9.18
CA VAL A 122 -19.48 5.69 9.18
C VAL A 122 -19.37 4.90 7.86
N ASP A 123 -19.79 5.40 6.70
CA ASP A 123 -19.82 4.58 5.46
C ASP A 123 -18.41 4.20 4.97
N LYS A 124 -17.43 5.10 5.16
CA LYS A 124 -16.01 4.82 4.86
C LYS A 124 -15.39 3.82 5.83
N LEU A 125 -15.93 3.72 7.04
CA LEU A 125 -15.46 2.80 8.07
C LEU A 125 -15.77 1.34 7.71
N ALA A 126 -16.98 1.09 7.23
CA ALA A 126 -17.40 -0.26 6.82
C ALA A 126 -16.58 -0.76 5.62
N HIS A 127 -16.34 0.10 4.63
CA HIS A 127 -15.49 -0.23 3.49
C HIS A 127 -14.02 -0.50 3.90
N PHE A 128 -13.51 0.27 4.86
CA PHE A 128 -12.21 0.01 5.48
C PHE A 128 -12.16 -1.37 6.16
N GLU A 129 -13.18 -1.74 6.94
CA GLU A 129 -13.23 -3.02 7.64
C GLU A 129 -13.30 -4.21 6.67
N GLU A 130 -14.08 -4.10 5.59
CA GLU A 130 -14.16 -5.10 4.53
C GLU A 130 -12.83 -5.27 3.78
N THR A 131 -12.23 -4.16 3.35
CA THR A 131 -10.93 -4.16 2.65
C THR A 131 -9.82 -4.71 3.55
N THR A 132 -9.86 -4.35 4.83
CA THR A 132 -8.95 -4.90 5.85
C THR A 132 -9.14 -6.41 5.93
N ALA A 133 -10.36 -6.93 6.09
CA ALA A 133 -10.62 -8.36 6.15
C ALA A 133 -10.10 -9.11 4.91
N MET A 134 -10.26 -8.54 3.70
CA MET A 134 -9.71 -9.13 2.47
C MET A 134 -8.19 -9.22 2.49
N LEU A 135 -7.49 -8.15 2.88
CA LEU A 135 -6.03 -8.14 2.94
C LEU A 135 -5.48 -8.99 4.08
N LEU A 136 -6.17 -9.04 5.22
CA LEU A 136 -5.83 -9.93 6.35
C LEU A 136 -5.86 -11.40 5.90
N ASN A 137 -6.86 -11.80 5.11
CA ASN A 137 -6.96 -13.16 4.55
C ASN A 137 -5.87 -13.47 3.51
N ALA A 138 -5.39 -12.46 2.78
CA ALA A 138 -4.31 -12.62 1.81
C ALA A 138 -2.90 -12.65 2.45
N ALA A 139 -2.78 -12.18 3.70
CA ALA A 139 -1.51 -12.10 4.43
C ALA A 139 -1.21 -13.34 5.31
N GLY A 140 -2.24 -14.11 5.68
CA GLY A 140 -2.13 -15.38 6.41
C GLY A 140 -1.83 -16.56 5.48
#